data_AF-A0A6G3Z9X9-F1
#
_entry.id   AF-A0A6G3Z9X9-F1
#
_cell.length_a   1.000
_cell.length_b   1.000
_cell.length_c   1.000
_cell.angle_alpha   90.00
_cell.angle_beta   90.00
_cell.angle_gamma   90.00
#
_symmetry.space_group_name_H-M   'P 1'
#
loop_
_entity.id
_entity.type
_entity.pdbx_description
1 polymer ?
#
loop_
_entity_poly.entity_id
_entity_poly.type
_entity_poly.pdbx_seq_one_letter_code
_entity_poly.pdbx_strand_id
1 'polypeptide(L)'
;PLIDSLVGEFHAPQKDYRWAMLETAKAAGVSEPEIVPVTIPAGGCAFHHGLTWHGSGKNLSPHAPRRSLGIHTISSEACFSKHPAGYIYGRYKHVNDNVMDETFFPILWTQEGDRSTHLAGYCEDAMEEKAEGRRQKAEIGGQSKVGCC
;
A
#
# COMPACT_ATOMS: atom_id res chain seq x y z
N PRO A 1 -6.80 -4.38 -22.70
CA PRO A 1 -5.55 -4.99 -23.22
C PRO A 1 -4.33 -4.26 -22.64
N LEU A 2 -3.42 -4.97 -21.98
CA LEU A 2 -2.09 -4.43 -21.70
C LEU A 2 -1.40 -4.23 -23.06
N ILE A 3 -0.84 -3.04 -23.28
CA ILE A 3 -0.16 -2.73 -24.53
C ILE A 3 1.24 -3.32 -24.43
N ASP A 4 1.43 -4.52 -24.97
CA ASP A 4 2.71 -5.26 -24.89
C ASP A 4 3.91 -4.47 -25.43
N SER A 5 3.68 -3.47 -26.29
CA SER A 5 4.72 -2.58 -26.83
C SER A 5 5.11 -1.43 -25.90
N LEU A 6 4.43 -1.26 -24.76
CA LEU A 6 4.65 -0.15 -23.84
C LEU A 6 5.44 -0.62 -22.60
N VAL A 7 6.66 -1.08 -22.83
CA VAL A 7 7.59 -1.35 -21.72
C VAL A 7 7.97 -0.01 -21.09
N GLY A 8 7.28 0.36 -20.02
CA GLY A 8 7.54 1.58 -19.27
C GLY A 8 8.90 1.52 -18.58
N GLU A 9 9.67 2.59 -18.70
CA GLU A 9 10.87 2.78 -17.89
C GLU A 9 10.46 3.15 -16.47
N PHE A 10 10.62 2.23 -15.53
CA PHE A 10 10.19 2.43 -14.14
C PHE A 10 11.21 3.23 -13.30
N HIS A 11 12.50 2.92 -13.48
CA HIS A 11 13.58 3.57 -12.74
C HIS A 11 14.26 4.65 -13.60
N ALA A 12 14.15 5.91 -13.17
CA ALA A 12 14.81 7.06 -13.80
C ALA A 12 14.62 7.12 -15.33
N PRO A 13 13.36 7.28 -15.79
CA PRO A 13 13.05 7.24 -17.22
C PRO A 13 13.79 8.33 -17.98
N GLN A 14 14.25 8.00 -19.19
CA GLN A 14 14.82 8.92 -20.17
C GLN A 14 13.74 9.82 -20.77
N LYS A 15 12.53 9.26 -20.96
CA LYS A 15 11.34 10.01 -21.34
C LYS A 15 10.76 10.77 -20.15
N ASP A 16 9.73 11.58 -20.40
CA ASP A 16 8.87 12.10 -19.32
C ASP A 16 8.39 10.92 -18.45
N TYR A 17 8.50 11.05 -17.14
CA TYR A 17 8.04 10.03 -16.17
C TYR A 17 6.54 9.73 -16.26
N ARG A 18 5.77 10.61 -16.93
CA ARG A 18 4.36 10.44 -17.23
C ARG A 18 4.09 9.78 -18.58
N TRP A 19 5.11 9.57 -19.41
CA TRP A 19 4.93 9.14 -20.81
C TRP A 19 4.11 7.87 -20.92
N ALA A 20 4.46 6.81 -20.18
CA ALA A 20 3.72 5.54 -20.25
C ALA A 20 2.26 5.70 -19.79
N MET A 21 1.99 6.59 -18.83
CA MET A 21 0.63 6.91 -18.38
C MET A 21 -0.17 7.56 -19.50
N LEU A 22 0.41 8.59 -20.12
CA LEU A 22 -0.25 9.39 -21.15
C LEU A 22 -0.53 8.55 -22.41
N GLU A 23 0.41 7.70 -22.83
CA GLU A 23 0.19 6.78 -23.96
C GLU A 23 -0.90 5.74 -23.64
N THR A 24 -0.91 5.21 -22.42
CA THR A 24 -1.95 4.27 -21.97
C THR A 24 -3.32 4.95 -21.91
N ALA A 25 -3.39 6.18 -21.39
CA ALA A 25 -4.61 6.97 -21.35
C ALA A 25 -5.15 7.23 -22.76
N LYS A 26 -4.29 7.66 -23.69
CA LYS A 26 -4.64 7.87 -25.10
C LYS A 26 -5.18 6.59 -25.75
N ALA A 27 -4.51 5.45 -25.54
CA ALA A 27 -4.97 4.17 -26.06
C ALA A 27 -6.30 3.69 -25.45
N ALA A 28 -6.59 4.11 -24.22
CA ALA A 28 -7.87 3.89 -23.55
C ALA A 28 -8.96 4.91 -23.94
N GLY A 29 -8.67 5.86 -24.84
CA GLY A 29 -9.61 6.90 -25.26
C GLY A 29 -9.76 8.05 -24.26
N VAL A 30 -8.85 8.19 -23.30
CA VAL A 30 -8.81 9.29 -22.33
C VAL A 30 -7.85 10.36 -22.84
N SER A 31 -8.40 11.46 -23.38
CA SER A 31 -7.60 12.52 -24.02
C SER A 31 -6.86 13.41 -23.02
N GLU A 32 -7.46 13.69 -21.87
CA GLU A 32 -6.93 14.59 -20.84
C GLU A 32 -7.05 13.91 -19.46
N PRO A 33 -6.16 12.96 -19.12
CA PRO A 33 -6.18 12.32 -17.82
C PRO A 33 -5.89 13.35 -16.71
N GLU A 34 -6.70 13.36 -15.66
CA GLU A 34 -6.46 14.22 -14.51
C GLU A 34 -5.19 13.79 -13.76
N ILE A 35 -4.30 14.75 -13.50
CA ILE A 35 -3.07 14.54 -12.73
C ILE A 35 -3.12 15.44 -11.51
N VAL A 36 -3.26 14.83 -10.33
CA VAL A 36 -3.33 15.54 -9.05
C VAL A 36 -1.95 15.50 -8.36
N PRO A 37 -1.22 16.63 -8.27
CA PRO A 37 0.02 16.68 -7.51
C PRO A 37 -0.26 16.66 -6.00
N VAL A 38 0.41 15.77 -5.27
CA VAL A 38 0.29 15.65 -3.82
C VAL A 38 1.57 16.17 -3.16
N THR A 39 1.44 17.23 -2.35
CA THR A 39 2.55 17.76 -1.54
C THR A 39 2.45 17.18 -0.13
N ILE A 40 3.47 16.44 0.28
CA ILE A 40 3.49 15.74 1.57
C ILE A 40 4.58 16.39 2.45
N PRO A 41 4.21 17.05 3.57
CA PRO A 41 5.20 17.57 4.52
C PRO A 41 5.93 16.44 5.25
N ALA A 42 7.02 16.75 5.94
CA ALA A 42 7.70 15.79 6.80
C ALA A 42 6.73 15.22 7.85
N GLY A 43 6.71 13.90 8.00
CA GLY A 43 5.76 13.18 8.86
C GLY A 43 4.40 12.90 8.21
N GLY A 44 4.12 13.45 7.02
CA GLY A 44 2.92 13.13 6.26
C GLY A 44 3.03 11.79 5.51
N CYS A 45 1.87 11.27 5.08
CA CYS A 45 1.78 10.07 4.25
C CYS A 45 0.69 10.22 3.19
N ALA A 46 0.71 9.34 2.19
CA ALA A 46 -0.35 9.20 1.20
C ALA A 46 -0.67 7.72 1.03
N PHE A 47 -1.95 7.43 0.81
CA PHE A 47 -2.45 6.10 0.51
C PHE A 47 -2.93 6.09 -0.94
N HIS A 48 -2.60 5.05 -1.68
CA HIS A 48 -3.11 4.85 -3.04
C HIS A 48 -3.51 3.40 -3.24
N HIS A 49 -4.48 3.17 -4.11
CA HIS A 49 -4.87 1.82 -4.50
C HIS A 49 -3.79 1.21 -5.40
N GLY A 50 -3.67 -0.13 -5.41
CA GLY A 50 -2.69 -0.85 -6.24
C GLY A 50 -2.87 -0.66 -7.75
N LEU A 51 -4.06 -0.21 -8.17
CA LEU A 51 -4.39 0.11 -9.57
C LEU A 51 -4.27 1.61 -9.90
N THR A 52 -3.96 2.46 -8.93
CA THR A 52 -3.79 3.90 -9.18
C THR A 52 -2.48 4.14 -9.90
N TRP A 53 -2.51 4.81 -11.05
CA TRP A 53 -1.29 5.30 -11.67
C TRP A 53 -0.67 6.38 -10.78
N HIS A 54 0.56 6.18 -10.34
CA HIS A 54 1.26 7.11 -9.47
C HIS A 54 2.75 7.10 -9.80
N GLY A 55 3.45 8.13 -9.33
CA GLY A 55 4.88 8.27 -9.54
C GLY A 55 5.38 9.56 -8.93
N SER A 56 6.69 9.72 -8.90
CA SER A 56 7.31 10.96 -8.44
C SER A 56 8.28 11.47 -9.51
N GLY A 57 8.20 12.78 -9.79
CA GLY A 57 9.15 13.42 -10.69
C GLY A 57 10.56 13.50 -10.08
N LYS A 58 11.53 13.89 -10.91
CA LYS A 58 12.92 14.13 -10.49
C LYS A 58 12.97 15.05 -9.27
N ASN A 59 13.84 14.73 -8.32
CA ASN A 59 14.17 15.67 -7.25
C ASN A 59 15.01 16.82 -7.83
N LEU A 60 14.50 18.04 -7.76
CA LEU A 60 15.17 19.24 -8.27
C LEU A 60 16.05 19.92 -7.23
N SER A 61 16.02 19.48 -5.96
CA SER A 61 16.89 20.05 -4.94
C SER A 61 18.35 19.70 -5.20
N PRO A 62 19.26 20.70 -5.23
CA PRO A 62 20.69 20.46 -5.43
C PRO A 62 21.41 19.94 -4.18
N HIS A 63 20.79 20.08 -3.00
CA HIS A 63 21.47 19.85 -1.72
C HIS A 63 20.69 18.94 -0.75
N ALA A 64 19.42 18.66 -1.02
CA ALA A 64 18.60 17.85 -0.12
C ALA A 64 18.05 16.60 -0.83
N PRO A 65 18.37 15.38 -0.35
CA PRO A 65 17.76 14.17 -0.89
C PRO A 65 16.29 14.07 -0.47
N ARG A 66 15.43 13.62 -1.39
CA ARG A 66 14.06 13.20 -1.08
C ARG A 66 14.07 11.75 -0.60
N ARG A 67 13.65 11.52 0.64
CA ARG A 67 13.56 10.19 1.26
C ARG A 67 12.11 9.88 1.59
N SER A 68 11.69 8.65 1.35
CA SER A 68 10.35 8.16 1.64
C SER A 68 10.41 6.67 2.00
N LEU A 69 9.43 6.21 2.78
CA LEU A 69 9.20 4.79 3.04
C LEU A 69 7.94 4.36 2.30
N GLY A 70 8.04 3.30 1.51
CA GLY A 70 6.88 2.66 0.88
C GLY A 70 6.49 1.41 1.66
N ILE A 71 5.20 1.26 1.95
CA ILE A 71 4.63 0.08 2.60
C ILE A 71 3.50 -0.43 1.71
N HIS A 72 3.53 -1.71 1.35
CA HIS A 72 2.43 -2.36 0.65
C HIS A 72 1.63 -3.20 1.64
N THR A 73 0.34 -2.91 1.75
CA THR A 73 -0.62 -3.73 2.48
C THR A 73 -1.55 -4.40 1.48
N ILE A 74 -1.84 -5.67 1.71
CA ILE A 74 -2.76 -6.48 0.90
C ILE A 74 -3.75 -7.17 1.85
N SER A 75 -4.79 -7.79 1.29
CA SER A 75 -5.74 -8.58 2.07
C SER A 75 -5.04 -9.69 2.86
N SER A 76 -5.52 -10.00 4.07
CA SER A 76 -5.10 -11.19 4.84
C SER A 76 -5.36 -12.48 4.07
N GLU A 77 -6.37 -12.49 3.19
CA GLU A 77 -6.76 -13.63 2.37
C GLU A 77 -5.94 -13.75 1.06
N ALA A 78 -4.93 -12.88 0.88
CA ALA A 78 -4.12 -12.89 -0.33
C ALA A 78 -3.25 -14.16 -0.40
N CYS A 79 -3.17 -14.73 -1.59
CA CYS A 79 -2.31 -15.86 -1.92
C CYS A 79 -1.41 -15.51 -3.09
N PHE A 80 -0.26 -16.17 -3.20
CA PHE A 80 0.54 -16.13 -4.41
C PHE A 80 -0.27 -16.60 -5.62
N SER A 81 -0.13 -15.92 -6.74
CA SER A 81 -0.79 -16.36 -7.98
C SER A 81 -0.19 -17.68 -8.49
N LYS A 82 -0.92 -18.36 -9.37
CA LYS A 82 -0.40 -19.54 -10.10
C LYS A 82 0.63 -19.18 -11.17
N HIS A 83 0.81 -17.90 -11.48
CA HIS A 83 1.87 -17.45 -12.40
C HIS A 83 3.24 -17.53 -11.72
N PRO A 84 4.33 -17.62 -12.50
CA PRO A 84 5.68 -17.55 -11.96
C PRO A 84 5.84 -16.32 -11.05
N ALA A 85 6.31 -16.54 -9.83
CA ALA A 85 6.46 -15.48 -8.87
C ALA A 85 7.61 -14.54 -9.28
N GLY A 86 7.39 -13.23 -9.13
CA GLY A 86 8.43 -12.23 -9.41
C GLY A 86 9.55 -12.26 -8.38
N TYR A 87 10.70 -11.68 -8.72
CA TYR A 87 11.90 -11.74 -7.87
C TYR A 87 11.73 -11.07 -6.48
N ILE A 88 10.81 -10.11 -6.33
CA ILE A 88 10.64 -9.36 -5.09
C ILE A 88 10.03 -10.24 -4.00
N TYR A 89 8.80 -10.73 -4.20
CA TYR A 89 8.08 -11.52 -3.21
C TYR A 89 8.20 -13.02 -3.43
N GLY A 90 8.55 -13.46 -4.65
CA GLY A 90 8.65 -14.87 -5.00
C GLY A 90 9.73 -15.62 -4.24
N ARG A 91 10.73 -14.93 -3.68
CA ARG A 91 11.73 -15.52 -2.79
C ARG A 91 11.15 -16.07 -1.48
N TYR A 92 9.94 -15.62 -1.11
CA TYR A 92 9.19 -16.08 0.07
C TYR A 92 8.07 -17.06 -0.30
N LYS A 93 7.89 -17.38 -1.59
CA LYS A 93 6.87 -18.32 -2.03
C LYS A 93 7.34 -19.75 -1.76
N HIS A 94 6.49 -20.56 -1.14
CA HIS A 94 6.73 -21.99 -1.01
C HIS A 94 6.67 -22.71 -2.37
N VAL A 95 7.40 -23.82 -2.49
CA VAL A 95 7.47 -24.58 -3.75
C VAL A 95 6.12 -25.24 -4.10
N ASN A 96 5.40 -25.72 -3.09
CA ASN A 96 4.27 -26.64 -3.27
C ASN A 96 2.90 -26.02 -2.97
N ASP A 97 2.86 -24.76 -2.54
CA ASP A 97 1.63 -24.05 -2.24
C ASP A 97 1.71 -22.59 -2.69
N ASN A 98 0.60 -21.87 -2.47
CA ASN A 98 0.47 -20.47 -2.80
C ASN A 98 0.20 -19.62 -1.54
N VAL A 99 0.40 -20.17 -0.35
CA VAL A 99 0.15 -19.48 0.91
C VAL A 99 1.19 -18.36 1.07
N MET A 100 0.75 -17.23 1.61
CA MET A 100 1.65 -16.17 2.04
C MET A 100 1.94 -16.38 3.53
N ASP A 101 3.12 -16.89 3.85
CA ASP A 101 3.50 -17.22 5.23
C ASP A 101 3.58 -15.95 6.09
N GLU A 102 2.86 -15.94 7.22
CA GLU A 102 2.80 -14.79 8.14
C GLU A 102 4.17 -14.39 8.70
N THR A 103 5.16 -15.28 8.68
CA THR A 103 6.55 -14.96 9.05
C THR A 103 7.15 -13.88 8.15
N PHE A 104 6.74 -13.85 6.87
CA PHE A 104 7.20 -12.88 5.88
C PHE A 104 6.14 -11.82 5.55
N PHE A 105 4.86 -12.15 5.73
CA PHE A 105 3.70 -11.32 5.42
C PHE A 105 2.76 -11.23 6.62
N PRO A 106 3.17 -10.57 7.72
CA PRO A 106 2.38 -10.56 8.94
C PRO A 106 1.05 -9.82 8.74
N ILE A 107 0.00 -10.35 9.37
CA ILE A 107 -1.31 -9.74 9.43
C ILE A 107 -1.25 -8.60 10.44
N LEU A 108 -1.45 -7.37 9.95
CA LEU A 108 -1.43 -6.17 10.79
C LEU A 108 -2.71 -6.01 11.60
N TRP A 109 -3.86 -6.28 10.96
CA TRP A 109 -5.19 -6.26 11.55
C TRP A 109 -6.19 -6.98 10.62
N THR A 110 -7.28 -7.52 11.17
CA THR A 110 -8.48 -7.98 10.43
C THR A 110 -9.72 -7.23 10.92
N GLN A 111 -10.83 -7.33 10.19
CA GLN A 111 -12.08 -6.69 10.59
C GLN A 111 -12.62 -7.24 11.93
N GLU A 112 -12.32 -8.51 12.21
CA GLU A 112 -12.63 -9.23 13.43
C GLU A 112 -11.68 -8.86 14.60
N GLY A 113 -10.60 -8.13 14.32
CA GLY A 113 -9.63 -7.66 15.30
C GLY A 113 -8.43 -8.59 15.49
N ASP A 114 -8.22 -9.56 14.59
CA ASP A 114 -7.06 -10.45 14.64
C ASP A 114 -5.80 -9.79 14.06
N ARG A 115 -4.64 -10.28 14.47
CA ARG A 115 -3.31 -9.90 13.97
C ARG A 115 -2.32 -11.03 14.23
N SER A 116 -1.21 -11.04 13.51
CA SER A 116 -0.15 -12.03 13.74
C SER A 116 0.43 -11.87 15.15
N THR A 117 0.38 -12.94 15.94
CA THR A 117 0.73 -12.93 17.38
C THR A 117 2.17 -12.50 17.64
N HIS A 118 3.10 -12.87 16.76
CA HIS A 118 4.51 -12.55 16.89
C HIS A 118 4.80 -11.04 16.82
N LEU A 119 3.88 -10.23 16.28
CA LEU A 119 4.04 -8.77 16.24
C LEU A 119 4.07 -8.14 17.64
N ALA A 120 3.49 -8.78 18.66
CA ALA A 120 3.52 -8.28 20.03
C ALA A 120 4.93 -8.16 20.60
N GLY A 121 5.91 -8.91 20.06
CA GLY A 121 7.32 -8.78 20.41
C GLY A 121 8.05 -7.61 19.73
N TYR A 122 7.43 -6.96 18.73
CA TYR A 122 8.05 -5.90 17.93
C TYR A 122 7.38 -4.54 18.13
N CYS A 123 6.06 -4.52 18.29
CA CYS A 123 5.29 -3.30 18.49
C CYS A 123 4.03 -3.52 19.33
N GLU A 124 3.67 -2.47 20.06
CA GLU A 124 2.39 -2.35 20.76
C GLU A 124 1.23 -2.38 19.76
N ASP A 125 0.08 -2.86 20.23
CA ASP A 125 -1.13 -2.91 19.42
C ASP A 125 -1.82 -1.54 19.39
N ALA A 126 -1.88 -0.92 18.21
CA ALA A 126 -2.57 0.36 18.04
C ALA A 126 -4.08 0.29 18.31
N MET A 127 -4.67 -0.91 18.36
CA MET A 127 -6.09 -1.14 18.61
C MET A 127 -6.39 -1.53 20.06
N GLU A 128 -5.40 -2.02 20.83
CA GLU A 128 -5.57 -2.45 22.22
C GLU A 128 -5.87 -1.26 23.14
N GLU A 129 -5.26 -0.09 22.90
CA GLU A 129 -5.62 1.15 23.60
C GLU A 129 -7.12 1.53 23.43
N LYS A 130 -7.71 1.19 22.27
CA LYS A 130 -9.14 1.45 22.00
C LYS A 130 -10.04 0.39 22.63
N ALA A 131 -9.57 -0.85 22.82
CA ALA A 131 -10.34 -1.92 23.45
C ALA A 131 -10.50 -1.65 24.96
N GLU A 132 -9.44 -1.21 25.64
CA GLU A 132 -9.49 -0.84 27.06
C GLU A 132 -10.42 0.35 27.30
N GLY A 133 -10.34 1.38 26.43
CA GLY A 133 -11.23 2.53 26.47
C GLY A 133 -12.70 2.23 26.11
N ARG A 134 -12.97 1.21 25.28
CA ARG A 134 -14.33 0.73 24.99
C ARG A 134 -14.88 -0.16 26.11
N ARG A 135 -14.06 -1.01 26.73
CA ARG A 135 -14.44 -1.84 27.88
C ARG A 135 -14.79 -0.97 29.10
N GLN A 136 -13.96 0.03 29.43
CA GLN A 136 -14.28 1.00 30.49
C GLN A 136 -15.56 1.81 30.19
N LYS A 137 -15.79 2.22 28.93
CA LYS A 137 -17.04 2.91 28.57
C LYS A 137 -18.28 2.00 28.62
N ALA A 138 -18.15 0.72 28.30
CA ALA A 138 -19.24 -0.26 28.38
C ALA A 138 -19.63 -0.57 29.84
N GLU A 139 -18.69 -0.50 30.78
CA GLU A 139 -18.96 -0.69 32.22
C GLU A 139 -19.56 0.56 32.89
N ILE A 140 -19.34 1.76 32.35
CA ILE A 140 -19.70 3.03 33.02
C ILE A 140 -21.01 3.65 32.49
N GLY A 141 -21.53 3.29 31.32
CA GLY A 141 -22.81 3.87 30.92
C GLY A 141 -23.33 3.49 29.54
N GLY A 142 -24.53 2.90 29.54
CA GLY A 142 -25.44 3.06 28.43
C GLY A 142 -25.73 4.54 28.19
N GLN A 143 -25.11 5.11 27.17
CA GLN A 143 -25.66 6.22 26.38
C GLN A 143 -24.89 6.31 25.06
N SER A 144 -25.62 6.10 23.97
CA SER A 144 -25.11 6.18 22.61
C SER A 144 -24.68 7.61 22.29
N LYS A 145 -23.51 7.75 21.66
CA LYS A 145 -23.29 8.78 20.63
C LYS A 145 -22.41 8.18 19.55
N VAL A 146 -23.02 8.00 18.39
CA VAL A 146 -22.36 7.66 17.12
C VAL A 146 -21.58 8.88 16.68
N GLY A 147 -20.28 8.72 16.45
CA GLY A 147 -19.39 9.74 15.88
C GLY A 147 -18.39 9.05 14.98
N CYS A 148 -18.60 9.17 13.67
CA CYS A 148 -17.75 8.68 12.60
C CYS A 148 -16.59 9.68 12.39
N CYS A 149 -15.37 9.17 12.23
CA CYS A 149 -14.26 9.87 11.58
C CYS A 149 -14.00 9.17 10.25
#